data_AF-A0A317IJF7-F1
#
_entry.id   AF-A0A317IJF7-F1
#
_cell.length_a   1.000
_cell.length_b   1.000
_cell.length_c   1.000
_cell.angle_alpha   90.00
_cell.angle_beta   90.00
_cell.angle_gamma   90.00
#
_symmetry.space_group_name_H-M   'P 1'
#
loop_
_entity.id
_entity.type
_entity.pdbx_description
1 polymer ?
#
loop_
_entity_poly.entity_id
_entity_poly.type
_entity_poly.pdbx_seq_one_letter_code
_entity_poly.pdbx_strand_id
1 'polypeptide(L)'
;MTILTFSAVLLVASFFAGLIGALTGLGGGVIVVPVLVLLFGVDIHHAAGAALISVISTSSGAAIPYIRSRLCNIRIGMFLEMATTVGAVVGAYLAARMSASIIAVIFGAILLHAAYSSVKRQDDGKPGKPDGLAKFLNLGGRYPGKNGDV
;
A
#
# COMPACT_ATOMS: atom_id res chain seq x y z
N MET A 1 -5.10 28.87 -10.31
CA MET A 1 -3.95 28.69 -9.41
C MET A 1 -2.69 28.91 -10.22
N THR A 2 -1.74 29.71 -9.74
CA THR A 2 -0.40 29.77 -10.34
C THR A 2 0.28 28.40 -10.23
N ILE A 3 1.05 27.98 -11.25
CA ILE A 3 1.78 26.71 -11.25
C ILE A 3 2.64 26.54 -9.98
N LEU A 4 3.26 27.62 -9.54
CA LEU A 4 4.10 27.62 -8.34
C LEU A 4 3.31 27.22 -7.07
N THR A 5 2.12 27.80 -6.88
CA THR A 5 1.25 27.48 -5.74
C THR A 5 0.72 26.04 -5.79
N PHE A 6 0.40 25.55 -6.99
CA PHE A 6 -0.06 24.17 -7.19
C PHE A 6 1.02 23.16 -6.82
N SER A 7 2.23 23.33 -7.36
CA SER A 7 3.37 22.45 -7.08
C SER A 7 3.80 22.51 -5.61
N ALA A 8 3.77 23.68 -4.99
CA ALA A 8 4.12 23.83 -3.57
C ALA A 8 3.13 23.09 -2.65
N VAL A 9 1.81 23.25 -2.87
CA VAL A 9 0.79 22.55 -2.08
C VAL A 9 0.92 21.03 -2.28
N LEU A 10 1.10 20.57 -3.52
CA LEU A 10 1.28 19.14 -3.81
C LEU A 10 2.54 18.56 -3.17
N LEU A 11 3.64 19.29 -3.16
CA LEU A 11 4.89 18.84 -2.52
C LEU A 11 4.69 18.65 -1.03
N VAL A 12 4.08 19.63 -0.36
CA VAL A 12 3.79 19.55 1.08
C VAL A 12 2.80 18.42 1.38
N ALA A 13 1.70 18.33 0.63
CA ALA A 13 0.71 17.27 0.80
C ALA A 13 1.32 15.88 0.57
N SER A 14 2.14 15.71 -0.47
CA SER A 14 2.79 14.44 -0.79
C SER A 14 3.85 14.05 0.23
N PHE A 15 4.56 15.02 0.81
CA PHE A 15 5.52 14.77 1.89
C PHE A 15 4.82 14.20 3.12
N PHE A 16 3.76 14.85 3.60
CA PHE A 16 2.99 14.35 4.74
C PHE A 16 2.26 13.05 4.42
N ALA A 17 1.72 12.91 3.21
CA ALA A 17 1.12 11.67 2.73
C ALA A 17 2.12 10.51 2.75
N GLY A 18 3.34 10.72 2.25
CA GLY A 18 4.41 9.73 2.28
C GLY A 18 4.85 9.38 3.69
N LEU A 19 4.99 10.38 4.58
CA LEU A 19 5.34 10.15 5.98
C LEU A 19 4.28 9.29 6.69
N ILE A 20 3.01 9.67 6.61
CA ILE A 20 1.90 8.92 7.21
C ILE A 20 1.77 7.55 6.55
N GLY A 21 1.92 7.48 5.23
CA GLY A 21 1.89 6.24 4.45
C GLY A 21 3.00 5.27 4.82
N ALA A 22 4.21 5.75 5.13
CA ALA A 22 5.33 4.94 5.59
C ALA A 22 5.12 4.43 7.02
N LEU A 23 4.56 5.27 7.90
CA LEU A 23 4.25 4.90 9.29
C LEU A 23 3.12 3.85 9.38
N THR A 24 2.11 3.97 8.52
CA THR A 24 0.96 3.06 8.47
C THR A 24 1.18 1.83 7.60
N GLY A 25 2.22 1.82 6.75
CA GLY A 25 2.50 0.74 5.80
C GLY A 25 1.56 0.67 4.60
N LEU A 26 0.61 1.60 4.46
CA LEU A 26 -0.35 1.66 3.35
C LEU A 26 0.25 2.29 2.08
N GLY A 27 1.35 3.03 2.21
CA GLY A 27 1.91 3.88 1.15
C GLY A 27 1.08 5.15 0.95
N GLY A 28 1.73 6.25 0.55
CA GLY A 28 1.10 7.59 0.52
C GLY A 28 -0.12 7.75 -0.39
N GLY A 29 -0.44 6.76 -1.22
CA GLY A 29 -1.55 6.79 -2.19
C GLY A 29 -2.93 6.97 -1.57
N VAL A 30 -3.14 6.47 -0.35
CA VAL A 30 -4.39 6.67 0.40
C VAL A 30 -4.71 8.16 0.61
N ILE A 31 -3.69 9.00 0.71
CA ILE A 31 -3.82 10.45 0.91
C ILE A 31 -3.64 11.21 -0.42
N VAL A 32 -2.71 10.79 -1.27
CA VAL A 32 -2.42 11.47 -2.55
C VAL A 32 -3.61 11.42 -3.51
N VAL A 33 -4.33 10.29 -3.61
CA VAL A 33 -5.49 10.19 -4.53
C VAL A 33 -6.62 11.16 -4.11
N PRO A 34 -7.12 11.17 -2.86
CA PRO A 34 -8.14 12.14 -2.45
C PRO A 34 -7.69 13.60 -2.61
N VAL A 35 -6.43 13.92 -2.35
CA VAL A 35 -5.90 15.28 -2.55
C VAL A 35 -5.98 15.68 -4.03
N LEU A 36 -5.56 14.82 -4.95
CA LEU A 36 -5.62 15.12 -6.38
C LEU A 36 -7.06 15.20 -6.91
N VAL A 37 -7.93 14.27 -6.50
CA VAL A 37 -9.30 14.20 -7.02
C VAL A 37 -10.21 15.26 -6.39
N LEU A 38 -10.22 15.39 -5.07
CA LEU A 38 -11.15 16.27 -4.35
C LEU A 38 -10.68 17.73 -4.31
N LEU A 39 -9.38 17.95 -4.15
CA LEU A 39 -8.81 19.30 -3.99
C LEU A 39 -8.48 19.95 -5.33
N PHE A 40 -8.00 19.15 -6.30
CA PHE A 40 -7.54 19.65 -7.60
C PHE A 40 -8.42 19.23 -8.78
N GLY A 41 -9.46 18.41 -8.56
CA GLY A 41 -10.37 17.99 -9.62
C GLY A 41 -9.72 17.12 -10.71
N VAL A 42 -8.59 16.47 -10.40
CA VAL A 42 -7.87 15.63 -11.35
C VAL A 42 -8.66 14.34 -11.58
N ASP A 43 -8.72 13.89 -12.83
CA ASP A 43 -9.35 12.61 -13.17
C ASP A 43 -8.70 11.46 -12.40
N ILE A 44 -9.53 10.55 -11.89
CA ILE A 44 -9.08 9.49 -10.98
C ILE A 44 -8.09 8.52 -11.64
N HIS A 45 -8.11 8.33 -12.96
CA HIS A 45 -7.13 7.47 -13.64
C HIS A 45 -5.73 8.07 -13.54
N HIS A 46 -5.62 9.40 -13.71
CA HIS A 46 -4.36 10.12 -13.59
C HIS A 46 -3.90 10.18 -12.13
N ALA A 47 -4.84 10.46 -11.21
CA ALA A 47 -4.55 10.49 -9.79
C ALA A 47 -4.06 9.12 -9.26
N ALA A 48 -4.70 8.02 -9.69
CA ALA A 48 -4.30 6.67 -9.34
C ALA A 48 -2.89 6.33 -9.85
N GLY A 49 -2.57 6.68 -11.11
CA GLY A 49 -1.22 6.51 -11.65
C GLY A 49 -0.15 7.29 -10.86
N ALA A 50 -0.41 8.56 -10.57
CA ALA A 50 0.49 9.39 -9.78
C ALA A 50 0.68 8.85 -8.35
N ALA A 51 -0.39 8.39 -7.72
CA ALA A 51 -0.35 7.78 -6.40
C ALA A 51 0.45 6.47 -6.38
N LEU A 52 0.35 5.64 -7.42
CA LEU A 52 1.16 4.42 -7.52
C LEU A 52 2.66 4.72 -7.53
N ILE A 53 3.09 5.75 -8.26
CA ILE A 53 4.51 6.18 -8.25
C ILE A 53 4.94 6.58 -6.84
N SER A 54 4.10 7.36 -6.14
CA SER A 54 4.35 7.75 -4.74
C SER A 54 4.42 6.54 -3.80
N VAL A 55 3.51 5.58 -3.94
CA VAL A 55 3.47 4.36 -3.13
C VAL A 55 4.72 3.52 -3.36
N ILE A 56 5.12 3.30 -4.62
CA ILE A 56 6.33 2.54 -4.95
C ILE A 56 7.55 3.20 -4.32
N SER A 57 7.72 4.52 -4.51
CA SER A 57 8.85 5.26 -3.94
C SER A 57 8.89 5.18 -2.41
N THR A 58 7.75 5.41 -1.75
CA THR A 58 7.65 5.41 -0.28
C THR A 58 7.88 4.01 0.29
N SER A 59 7.26 2.98 -0.30
CA SER A 59 7.36 1.60 0.15
C SER A 59 8.76 1.03 -0.05
N SER A 60 9.41 1.32 -1.18
CA SER A 60 10.81 0.93 -1.40
C SER A 60 11.73 1.56 -0.37
N GLY A 61 11.56 2.86 -0.09
CA GLY A 61 12.33 3.54 0.96
C GLY A 61 12.09 2.94 2.35
N ALA A 62 10.83 2.70 2.71
CA ALA A 62 10.44 2.16 4.00
C ALA A 62 10.89 0.70 4.20
N ALA A 63 11.00 -0.11 3.13
CA ALA A 63 11.35 -1.53 3.23
C ALA A 63 12.84 -1.78 3.49
N ILE A 64 13.75 -0.89 3.09
CA ILE A 64 15.21 -1.08 3.17
C ILE A 64 15.70 -1.46 4.58
N PRO A 65 15.30 -0.77 5.67
CA PRO A 65 15.74 -1.11 7.02
C PRO A 65 15.27 -2.51 7.46
N TYR A 66 14.06 -2.92 7.08
CA TYR A 66 13.50 -4.23 7.42
C TYR A 66 14.23 -5.37 6.70
N ILE A 67 14.58 -5.15 5.44
CA ILE A 67 15.37 -6.11 4.64
C ILE A 67 16.78 -6.23 5.23
N ARG A 68 17.45 -5.10 5.51
CA ARG A 68 18.79 -5.09 6.11
C ARG A 68 18.84 -5.76 7.48
N SER A 69 17.78 -5.60 8.27
CA SER A 69 17.67 -6.19 9.61
C SER A 69 17.23 -7.66 9.59
N ARG A 70 17.06 -8.28 8.41
CA ARG A 70 16.55 -9.66 8.23
C ARG A 70 15.21 -9.94 8.94
N LEU A 71 14.41 -8.89 9.13
CA LEU A 71 13.08 -8.99 9.74
C LEU A 71 12.03 -9.43 8.72
N CYS A 72 12.36 -9.38 7.42
CA CYS A 72 11.44 -9.72 6.35
C CYS A 72 11.66 -11.15 5.83
N ASN A 73 10.59 -11.95 5.76
CA ASN A 73 10.63 -13.23 5.05
C ASN A 73 10.56 -12.97 3.54
N ILE A 74 11.73 -12.94 2.89
CA ILE A 74 11.86 -12.65 1.46
C ILE A 74 11.08 -13.64 0.59
N ARG A 75 10.94 -14.91 0.99
CA ARG A 75 10.17 -15.90 0.22
C ARG A 75 8.69 -15.55 0.17
N ILE A 76 8.11 -15.15 1.30
CA ILE A 76 6.73 -14.66 1.34
C ILE A 76 6.62 -13.36 0.54
N GLY A 77 7.58 -12.45 0.70
CA GLY A 77 7.64 -11.19 -0.04
C GLY A 77 7.59 -11.38 -1.55
N MET A 78 8.46 -12.22 -2.11
CA MET A 78 8.51 -12.51 -3.55
C MET A 78 7.23 -13.18 -4.07
N PHE A 79 6.65 -14.09 -3.29
CA PHE A 79 5.37 -14.72 -3.65
C PHE A 79 4.24 -13.67 -3.71
N LEU A 80 4.20 -12.80 -2.70
CA LEU A 80 3.21 -11.72 -2.63
C LEU A 80 3.44 -10.68 -3.74
N GLU A 81 4.69 -10.38 -4.09
CA GLU A 81 5.05 -9.50 -5.20
C GLU A 81 4.52 -10.04 -6.53
N MET A 82 4.71 -11.33 -6.82
CA MET A 82 4.18 -11.92 -8.06
C MET A 82 2.65 -11.89 -8.09
N ALA A 83 1.99 -12.29 -6.99
CA ALA A 83 0.53 -12.29 -6.90
C ALA A 83 -0.05 -10.86 -7.04
N THR A 84 0.55 -9.88 -6.36
CA THR A 84 0.12 -8.48 -6.42
C THR A 84 0.40 -7.84 -7.77
N THR A 85 1.53 -8.17 -8.42
CA THR A 85 1.85 -7.68 -9.77
C THR A 85 0.84 -8.19 -10.80
N VAL A 86 0.54 -9.49 -10.80
CA VAL A 86 -0.47 -10.06 -11.71
C VAL A 86 -1.84 -9.42 -11.45
N GLY A 87 -2.23 -9.29 -10.17
CA GLY A 87 -3.46 -8.62 -9.78
C GLY A 87 -3.52 -7.16 -10.23
N ALA A 88 -2.41 -6.42 -10.11
CA ALA A 88 -2.30 -5.02 -10.52
C ALA A 88 -2.40 -4.86 -12.04
N VAL A 89 -1.76 -5.74 -12.83
CA VAL A 89 -1.87 -5.70 -14.30
C VAL A 89 -3.29 -5.98 -14.77
N VAL A 90 -3.92 -7.04 -14.22
CA VAL A 90 -5.32 -7.37 -14.53
C VAL A 90 -6.25 -6.24 -14.10
N GLY A 91 -6.05 -5.71 -12.90
CA GLY A 91 -6.81 -4.58 -12.36
C GLY A 91 -6.67 -3.31 -13.19
N ALA A 92 -5.46 -2.98 -13.65
CA ALA A 92 -5.21 -1.83 -14.51
C ALA A 92 -5.90 -1.97 -15.87
N TYR A 93 -5.87 -3.17 -16.46
CA TYR A 93 -6.57 -3.45 -17.72
C TYR A 93 -8.09 -3.32 -17.59
N LEU A 94 -8.65 -3.80 -16.47
CA LEU A 94 -10.08 -3.63 -16.16
C LEU A 94 -10.42 -2.15 -15.91
N ALA A 95 -9.62 -1.47 -15.09
CA ALA A 95 -9.83 -0.06 -14.74
C ALA A 95 -9.80 0.85 -15.97
N ALA A 96 -8.91 0.59 -16.94
CA ALA A 96 -8.85 1.36 -18.18
C ALA A 96 -10.14 1.30 -19.04
N ARG A 97 -11.05 0.35 -18.77
CA ARG A 97 -12.34 0.21 -19.45
C ARG A 97 -13.53 0.67 -18.61
N MET A 98 -13.29 1.07 -17.36
CA MET A 98 -14.34 1.53 -16.46
C MET A 98 -14.47 3.05 -16.52
N SER A 99 -15.64 3.57 -16.15
CA SER A 99 -15.81 5.00 -15.99
C SER A 99 -15.16 5.50 -14.70
N ALA A 100 -14.71 6.75 -14.69
CA ALA A 100 -14.09 7.39 -13.52
C ALA A 100 -14.97 7.29 -12.26
N SER A 101 -16.29 7.41 -12.40
CA SER A 101 -17.24 7.30 -11.28
C SER A 101 -17.22 5.91 -10.64
N ILE A 102 -17.12 4.84 -11.43
CA ILE A 102 -17.07 3.48 -10.90
C ILE A 102 -15.77 3.26 -10.12
N ILE A 103 -14.64 3.71 -10.68
CA ILE A 103 -13.34 3.63 -10.00
C ILE A 103 -13.37 4.43 -8.70
N ALA A 104 -13.99 5.62 -8.69
CA ALA A 104 -14.10 6.45 -7.50
C ALA A 104 -14.92 5.77 -6.40
N VAL A 105 -16.03 5.12 -6.76
CA VAL A 105 -16.85 4.36 -5.80
C VAL A 105 -16.07 3.16 -5.25
N ILE A 106 -15.40 2.39 -6.12
CA ILE A 106 -14.58 1.24 -5.70
C ILE A 106 -13.45 1.70 -4.78
N PHE A 107 -12.72 2.75 -5.16
CA PHE A 107 -11.65 3.31 -4.36
C PHE A 107 -12.16 3.81 -3.00
N GLY A 108 -13.27 4.53 -2.97
CA GLY A 108 -13.92 4.97 -1.73
C GLY A 108 -14.32 3.80 -0.83
N ALA A 109 -14.90 2.74 -1.38
CA ALA A 109 -15.25 1.54 -0.63
C ALA A 109 -14.01 0.86 -0.02
N ILE A 110 -12.91 0.77 -0.78
CA ILE A 110 -11.63 0.23 -0.29
C ILE A 110 -11.07 1.09 0.84
N LEU A 111 -11.13 2.42 0.71
CA LEU A 111 -10.68 3.34 1.76
C LEU A 111 -11.51 3.19 3.05
N LEU A 112 -12.83 3.07 2.93
CA LEU A 112 -13.70 2.82 4.08
C LEU A 112 -13.40 1.49 4.76
N HIS A 113 -13.14 0.44 3.97
CA HIS A 113 -12.73 -0.86 4.48
C HIS A 113 -11.38 -0.78 5.21
N ALA A 114 -10.38 -0.09 4.63
CA ALA A 114 -9.08 0.11 5.24
C ALA A 114 -9.17 0.92 6.55
N ALA A 115 -10.02 1.94 6.59
CA ALA A 115 -10.30 2.70 7.80
C ALA A 115 -10.92 1.81 8.89
N TYR A 116 -11.92 1.00 8.53
CA TYR A 116 -12.55 0.06 9.46
C TYR A 116 -11.57 -1.00 9.99
N SER A 117 -10.74 -1.58 9.11
CA SER A 117 -9.75 -2.58 9.52
C SER A 117 -8.65 -2.00 10.40
N SER A 118 -8.30 -0.73 10.21
CA SER A 118 -7.28 -0.05 11.03
C SER A 118 -7.77 0.25 12.46
N VAL A 119 -9.08 0.44 12.64
CA VAL A 119 -9.70 0.68 13.97
C VAL A 119 -9.88 -0.63 14.74
N LYS A 120 -10.13 -1.74 14.05
CA LYS A 120 -10.08 -3.07 14.66
C LYS A 120 -8.62 -3.41 15.00
N ARG A 121 -8.27 -3.35 16.30
CA ARG A 121 -7.00 -3.92 16.79
C ARG A 121 -6.84 -5.33 16.23
N GLN A 122 -5.77 -5.53 15.46
CA GLN A 122 -5.38 -6.84 14.98
C GLN A 122 -4.94 -7.62 16.22
N ASP A 123 -5.67 -8.69 16.58
CA ASP A 123 -5.40 -9.45 17.80
C ASP A 123 -3.93 -9.90 17.83
N ASP A 124 -3.23 -9.46 18.88
CA ASP A 124 -1.81 -9.62 19.04
C ASP A 124 -1.44 -11.10 19.25
N GLY A 125 -0.85 -11.72 18.24
CA GLY A 125 0.34 -12.56 18.47
C GLY A 125 0.14 -14.02 18.90
N LYS A 126 -0.93 -14.70 18.48
CA LYS A 126 -0.85 -16.18 18.38
C LYS A 126 -0.58 -16.56 16.93
N PRO A 127 0.59 -17.13 16.59
CA PRO A 127 0.82 -17.62 15.24
C PRO A 127 -0.31 -18.60 14.90
N GLY A 128 -1.13 -18.22 13.91
CA GLY A 128 -2.16 -19.10 13.37
C GLY A 128 -1.52 -20.41 12.92
N LYS A 129 -2.23 -21.53 13.03
CA LYS A 129 -1.74 -22.80 12.49
C LYS A 129 -1.46 -22.59 11.00
N PRO A 130 -0.26 -22.97 10.49
CA PRO A 130 0.05 -22.77 9.09
C PRO A 130 -0.92 -23.55 8.21
N ASP A 131 -1.62 -22.82 7.33
CA ASP A 131 -2.58 -23.38 6.38
C ASP A 131 -1.90 -24.34 5.39
N GLY A 132 -2.69 -25.21 4.75
CA GLY A 132 -2.17 -26.22 3.81
C GLY A 132 -1.32 -25.62 2.67
N LEU A 133 -1.72 -24.45 2.15
CA LEU A 133 -0.96 -23.69 1.16
C LEU A 133 0.36 -23.16 1.72
N ALA A 134 0.38 -22.70 2.97
CA ALA A 134 1.59 -22.19 3.62
C ALA A 134 2.63 -23.30 3.85
N LYS A 135 2.18 -24.52 4.18
CA LYS A 135 3.04 -25.71 4.27
C LYS A 135 3.55 -26.15 2.89
N PHE A 136 2.66 -26.19 1.90
CA PHE A 136 3.02 -26.58 0.53
C PHE A 136 4.06 -25.64 -0.10
N LEU A 137 3.88 -24.33 0.07
CA LEU A 137 4.79 -23.30 -0.45
C LEU A 137 6.00 -23.04 0.48
N ASN A 138 6.13 -23.79 1.58
CA ASN A 138 7.19 -23.67 2.58
C ASN A 138 7.42 -22.20 3.00
N LEU A 139 6.31 -21.52 3.36
CA LEU A 139 6.23 -20.11 3.73
C LEU A 139 6.42 -19.89 5.24
N GLY A 140 6.91 -20.89 5.98
CA GLY A 140 7.20 -20.74 7.41
C GLY A 140 8.29 -19.70 7.64
N GLY A 141 7.97 -18.64 8.38
CA GLY A 141 8.95 -17.71 8.93
C GLY A 141 9.37 -18.12 10.33
N ARG A 142 10.66 -17.99 10.66
CA ARG A 142 11.14 -17.97 12.05
C ARG A 142 11.43 -16.52 12.41
N TYR A 143 10.76 -16.02 13.44
CA TYR A 143 11.13 -14.75 14.07
C TYR A 143 11.95 -15.07 15.30
N PRO A 144 13.06 -14.36 15.56
CA PRO A 144 13.72 -14.45 16.86
C PRO A 144 12.69 -14.02 17.92
N GLY A 145 12.36 -14.95 18.82
CA GLY A 145 11.48 -14.64 19.94
C GLY A 145 12.13 -13.59 20.85
N LYS A 146 11.35 -12.97 21.74
CA LYS A 146 11.84 -12.04 22.77
C LYS A 146 13.03 -12.58 23.62
N ASN A 147 13.26 -13.89 23.61
CA ASN A 147 14.32 -14.59 24.34
C ASN A 147 15.54 -14.98 23.50
N GLY A 148 15.60 -14.65 22.20
CA GLY A 148 16.78 -14.91 21.37
C GLY A 148 16.95 -16.35 20.87
N ASP A 149 15.97 -17.23 21.07
CA ASP A 149 16.02 -18.59 20.53
C ASP A 149 15.60 -18.64 19.05
N VAL A 150 16.41 -19.33 18.24
CA VAL A 150 16.31 -19.52 16.77
C VAL A 150 15.55 -20.77 16.35
#